data_AF-A0A848Y5N5-F1
#
_entry.id   AF-A0A848Y5N5-F1
#
_cell.length_a   1.000
_cell.length_b   1.000
_cell.length_c   1.000
_cell.angle_alpha   90.00
_cell.angle_beta   90.00
_cell.angle_gamma   90.00
#
_symmetry.space_group_name_H-M   'P 1'
#
loop_
_entity.id
_entity.type
_entity.pdbx_description
1 polymer ?
#
loop_
_entity_poly.entity_id
_entity_poly.type
_entity_poly.pdbx_seq_one_letter_code
_entity_poly.pdbx_strand_id
1 'polypeptide(L)'
;WNYPRRVVDPGPFQPHGMVGRAYWYVVEMFARGEFYRQRLAQVPNLHFHVVELSELSSVPGAEALMAGLGFKMPEEGLSLPSKQNKRTLELFPHLSETVLDVVREIAADPVAEASAFQRKGGWLG
;
A
#
# COMPACT_ATOMS: atom_id res chain seq x y z
N TRP A 1 8.53 -13.64 -11.22
CA TRP A 1 7.23 -14.02 -10.63
C TRP A 1 7.32 -15.14 -9.60
N ASN A 2 8.53 -15.61 -9.25
CA ASN A 2 8.73 -16.59 -8.19
C ASN A 2 8.70 -15.87 -6.83
N TYR A 3 7.48 -15.62 -6.34
CA TYR A 3 7.22 -15.03 -5.04
C TYR A 3 6.44 -16.04 -4.22
N PRO A 4 6.84 -16.33 -2.98
CA PRO A 4 6.19 -17.36 -2.19
C PRO A 4 4.77 -16.93 -1.83
N ARG A 5 3.83 -17.88 -1.90
CA ARG A 5 2.46 -17.75 -1.37
C ARG A 5 1.74 -16.47 -1.83
N ARG A 6 1.70 -16.28 -3.15
CA ARG A 6 1.08 -15.12 -3.79
C ARG A 6 -0.40 -15.03 -3.45
N VAL A 7 -0.84 -13.84 -3.05
CA VAL A 7 -2.26 -13.53 -2.84
C VAL A 7 -2.92 -13.23 -4.17
N VAL A 8 -2.26 -12.44 -5.01
CA VAL A 8 -2.75 -11.93 -6.29
C VAL A 8 -2.17 -12.77 -7.42
N ASP A 9 -3.04 -13.24 -8.33
CA ASP A 9 -2.59 -13.93 -9.54
C ASP A 9 -1.80 -12.96 -10.45
N PRO A 10 -0.54 -13.25 -10.79
CA PRO A 10 0.21 -12.40 -11.72
C PRO A 10 -0.24 -12.53 -13.17
N GLY A 11 -1.08 -13.52 -13.53
CA GLY A 11 -1.52 -13.78 -14.91
C GLY A 11 -1.95 -12.52 -15.68
N PRO A 12 -2.91 -11.72 -15.17
CA PRO A 12 -3.37 -10.50 -15.82
C PRO A 12 -2.29 -9.43 -16.01
N PHE A 13 -1.22 -9.46 -15.21
CA PHE A 13 -0.17 -8.45 -15.22
C PHE A 13 0.98 -8.79 -16.17
N GLN A 14 1.17 -10.08 -16.49
CA GLN A 14 2.29 -10.56 -17.30
C GLN A 14 2.39 -9.93 -18.70
N PRO A 15 1.29 -9.70 -19.45
CA PRO A 15 1.35 -9.09 -20.77
C PRO A 15 1.96 -7.68 -20.80
N HIS A 16 1.90 -6.94 -19.68
CA HIS A 16 2.38 -5.56 -19.58
C HIS A 16 3.86 -5.43 -19.17
N GLY A 17 4.63 -6.53 -19.25
CA GLY A 17 6.08 -6.52 -19.06
C GLY A 17 6.51 -5.96 -17.70
N MET A 18 7.39 -4.95 -17.72
CA MET A 18 7.94 -4.37 -16.49
C MET A 18 6.92 -3.55 -15.71
N VAL A 19 6.04 -2.82 -16.40
CA VAL A 19 4.96 -2.04 -15.78
C VAL A 19 4.00 -2.97 -15.06
N GLY A 20 3.58 -4.05 -15.73
CA GLY A 20 2.74 -5.07 -15.12
C GLY A 20 3.40 -5.74 -13.92
N ARG A 21 4.70 -6.04 -13.98
CA ARG A 21 5.44 -6.61 -12.84
C ARG A 21 5.49 -5.67 -11.65
N ALA A 22 5.77 -4.39 -11.87
CA ALA A 22 5.79 -3.39 -10.81
C ALA A 22 4.40 -3.23 -10.20
N TYR A 23 3.36 -3.11 -11.04
CA TYR A 23 2.00 -2.94 -10.59
C TYR A 23 1.48 -4.17 -9.82
N TRP A 24 1.72 -5.38 -10.32
CA TRP A 24 1.40 -6.61 -9.60
C TRP A 24 2.01 -6.63 -8.21
N TYR A 25 3.29 -6.25 -8.07
CA TYR A 25 3.93 -6.25 -6.77
C TYR A 25 3.30 -5.24 -5.81
N VAL A 26 2.90 -4.07 -6.30
CA VAL A 26 2.15 -3.08 -5.52
C VAL A 26 0.83 -3.68 -5.03
N VAL A 27 0.02 -4.25 -5.92
CA VAL A 27 -1.26 -4.89 -5.58
C VAL A 27 -1.06 -6.05 -4.60
N GLU A 28 -0.03 -6.89 -4.83
CA GLU A 28 0.33 -8.01 -3.94
C GLU A 28 0.65 -7.50 -2.52
N MET A 29 1.39 -6.40 -2.37
CA MET A 29 1.69 -5.84 -1.05
C MET A 29 0.44 -5.30 -0.35
N PHE A 30 -0.42 -4.59 -1.06
CA PHE A 30 -1.70 -4.13 -0.50
C PHE A 30 -2.60 -5.30 -0.11
N ALA A 31 -2.70 -6.35 -0.94
CA ALA A 31 -3.53 -7.51 -0.67
C ALA A 31 -3.02 -8.30 0.54
N ARG A 32 -1.71 -8.40 0.72
CA ARG A 32 -1.11 -8.99 1.93
C ARG A 32 -1.38 -8.15 3.19
N GLY A 33 -1.36 -6.81 3.08
CA GLY A 33 -1.77 -5.92 4.17
C GLY A 33 -3.23 -6.14 4.58
N GLU A 34 -4.13 -6.19 3.58
CA GLU A 34 -5.54 -6.48 3.77
C GLU A 34 -5.80 -7.86 4.37
N PHE A 35 -5.02 -8.87 3.96
CA PHE A 35 -5.08 -10.20 4.57
C PHE A 35 -4.86 -10.13 6.08
N TYR A 36 -3.80 -9.44 6.54
CA TYR A 36 -3.53 -9.33 7.98
C TYR A 36 -4.57 -8.46 8.68
N ARG A 37 -5.01 -7.37 8.05
CA ARG A 37 -6.07 -6.50 8.59
C ARG A 37 -7.34 -7.30 8.86
N GLN A 38 -7.79 -8.08 7.89
CA GLN A 38 -8.98 -8.93 8.03
C GLN A 38 -8.78 -10.04 9.06
N ARG A 39 -7.62 -10.71 9.05
CA ARG A 39 -7.29 -11.82 9.95
C ARG A 39 -7.23 -11.40 11.42
N LEU A 40 -6.70 -10.20 11.67
CA LEU A 40 -6.44 -9.70 13.02
C LEU A 40 -7.47 -8.66 13.48
N ALA A 41 -8.50 -8.37 12.67
CA ALA A 41 -9.54 -7.38 12.98
C ALA A 41 -10.25 -7.62 14.33
N GLN A 42 -10.30 -8.87 14.79
CA GLN A 42 -10.97 -9.27 16.03
C GLN A 42 -10.01 -9.42 17.21
N VAL A 43 -8.71 -9.15 17.04
CA VAL A 43 -7.73 -9.26 18.13
C VAL A 43 -7.88 -8.04 19.04
N PRO A 44 -8.23 -8.22 20.33
CA PRO A 44 -8.35 -7.11 21.26
C PRO A 44 -7.02 -6.36 21.39
N ASN A 45 -7.09 -5.04 21.49
CA ASN A 45 -5.94 -4.12 21.63
C ASN A 45 -5.00 -4.06 20.41
N LEU A 46 -5.38 -4.64 19.26
CA LEU A 46 -4.67 -4.41 18.00
C LEU A 46 -5.39 -3.34 17.20
N HIS A 47 -4.67 -2.29 16.82
CA HIS A 47 -5.19 -1.18 16.02
C HIS A 47 -4.40 -1.05 14.72
N PHE A 48 -5.11 -0.91 13.60
CA PHE A 48 -4.52 -0.63 12.30
C PHE A 48 -4.63 0.86 12.02
N HIS A 49 -3.50 1.53 11.82
CA HIS A 49 -3.44 2.90 11.35
C HIS A 49 -3.13 2.89 9.85
N VAL A 50 -4.09 3.36 9.05
CA VAL A 50 -3.91 3.57 7.61
C VAL A 50 -3.48 5.03 7.43
N VAL A 51 -2.31 5.24 6.88
CA VAL A 51 -1.80 6.59 6.61
C VAL A 51 -1.08 6.62 5.27
N GLU A 52 -1.32 7.67 4.50
CA GLU A 52 -0.57 7.93 3.27
C GLU A 52 0.74 8.67 3.58
N LEU A 53 1.81 8.35 2.85
CA LEU A 53 3.10 9.01 3.04
C LEU A 53 3.01 10.52 2.79
N SER A 54 2.14 10.96 1.88
CA SER A 54 1.87 12.38 1.64
C SER A 54 1.26 13.07 2.86
N GLU A 55 0.41 12.38 3.63
CA GLU A 55 -0.20 12.92 4.84
C GLU A 55 0.86 13.07 5.94
N LEU A 56 1.71 12.07 6.14
CA LEU A 56 2.80 12.10 7.12
C LEU A 56 3.86 13.17 6.84
N SER A 57 3.95 13.64 5.60
CA SER A 57 4.85 14.74 5.25
C SER A 57 4.33 16.13 5.65
N SER A 58 3.15 16.19 6.29
CA SER A 58 2.52 17.40 6.80
C SER A 58 2.38 17.34 8.32
N VAL A 59 2.47 18.49 8.99
CA VAL A 59 2.27 18.57 10.45
C VAL A 59 0.91 17.99 10.84
N PRO A 60 -0.22 18.36 10.19
CA PRO A 60 -1.53 17.80 10.55
C PRO A 60 -1.60 16.27 10.42
N GLY A 61 -1.02 15.69 9.37
CA GLY A 61 -1.04 14.23 9.21
C GLY A 61 -0.14 13.50 10.21
N ALA A 62 1.00 14.10 10.56
CA ALA A 62 1.87 13.58 11.62
C ALA A 62 1.18 13.64 13.00
N GLU A 63 0.49 14.74 13.31
CA GLU A 63 -0.30 14.90 14.55
C GLU A 63 -1.41 13.85 14.64
N ALA A 64 -2.13 13.63 13.54
CA ALA A 64 -3.20 12.62 13.46
C ALA A 64 -2.67 11.21 13.76
N LEU A 65 -1.52 10.82 13.18
CA LEU A 65 -0.90 9.54 13.48
C LEU A 65 -0.49 9.45 14.95
N MET A 66 0.19 10.48 15.48
CA MET A 66 0.67 10.49 16.87
C MET A 66 -0.49 10.38 17.87
N ALA A 67 -1.60 11.09 17.63
CA ALA A 67 -2.81 10.98 18.43
C ALA A 67 -3.43 9.57 18.33
N GLY A 68 -3.48 8.99 17.13
CA GLY A 68 -3.95 7.62 16.91
C GLY A 68 -3.13 6.57 17.67
N LEU A 69 -1.82 6.78 17.78
CA LEU A 69 -0.91 5.94 18.55
C LEU A 69 -1.00 6.19 20.08
N GLY A 70 -1.81 7.13 20.53
CA GLY A 70 -2.00 7.47 21.94
C GLY A 70 -0.90 8.36 22.54
N PHE A 71 -0.06 8.99 21.71
CA PHE A 71 0.94 9.95 22.19
C PHE A 71 0.31 11.30 22.51
N LYS A 72 0.81 11.94 23.57
CA LYS A 72 0.51 13.34 23.86
C LYS A 72 1.33 14.23 22.92
N MET A 73 0.72 15.30 22.42
CA MET A 73 1.44 16.27 21.61
C MET A 73 2.43 17.05 22.49
N PRO A 74 3.65 17.35 21.99
CA PRO A 74 4.58 18.23 22.68
C PRO A 74 4.03 19.65 22.75
N GLU A 75 4.35 20.38 23.83
CA GLU A 75 3.93 21.77 24.00
C GLU A 75 4.54 22.69 22.93
N GLU A 76 5.75 22.38 22.46
CA GLU A 76 6.41 23.15 21.39
C GLU A 76 5.90 22.82 19.97
N GLY A 77 4.98 21.85 19.84
CA GLY A 77 4.46 21.37 18.56
C GLY A 77 5.40 20.39 17.83
N LEU A 78 4.88 19.74 16.78
CA LEU A 78 5.66 18.79 15.99
C LEU A 78 6.57 19.52 14.98
N SER A 79 7.83 19.13 14.95
CA SER A 79 8.79 19.57 13.94
C SER A 79 9.05 18.47 12.93
N LEU A 80 8.82 18.76 11.64
CA LEU A 80 9.13 17.85 10.55
C LEU A 80 10.47 18.21 9.90
N PRO A 81 11.29 17.20 9.53
CA PRO A 81 12.51 17.48 8.78
C PRO A 81 12.17 18.13 7.44
N SER A 82 13.07 19.00 6.97
CA SER A 82 12.95 19.56 5.62
C SER A 82 12.98 18.44 4.58
N LYS A 83 12.23 18.61 3.48
CA LYS A 83 12.20 17.61 2.39
C LYS A 83 13.62 17.41 1.84
N GLN A 84 14.14 16.19 1.95
CA GLN A 84 15.50 15.85 1.48
C GLN A 84 15.53 15.16 0.11
N ASN A 85 14.38 14.85 -0.50
CA ASN A 85 14.34 14.15 -1.78
C ASN A 85 14.90 15.05 -2.90
N LYS A 86 16.15 14.78 -3.31
CA LYS A 86 16.88 15.48 -4.37
C LYS A 86 16.51 15.03 -5.80
N ARG A 87 15.55 14.12 -5.97
CA ARG A 87 15.13 13.66 -7.30
C ARG A 87 13.82 14.32 -7.69
N THR A 88 13.91 15.33 -8.54
CA THR A 88 12.82 15.67 -9.46
C THR A 88 12.76 14.54 -10.47
N LEU A 89 11.95 13.52 -10.20
CA LEU A 89 11.60 12.55 -11.23
C LEU A 89 10.65 13.27 -12.18
N GLU A 90 11.18 13.79 -13.28
CA GLU A 90 10.33 14.05 -14.44
C GLU A 90 9.85 12.69 -14.93
N LEU A 91 8.62 12.33 -14.55
CA LEU A 91 7.91 11.23 -15.17
C LEU A 91 7.75 11.58 -16.65
N PHE A 92 8.40 10.83 -17.52
CA PHE A 92 8.20 10.95 -18.96
C PHE A 92 6.69 10.82 -19.25
N PRO A 93 6.02 11.81 -19.87
CA PRO A 93 4.55 11.83 -19.99
C PRO A 93 3.95 10.54 -20.57
N HIS A 94 4.61 9.94 -21.56
CA HIS A 94 4.18 8.69 -22.19
C HIS A 94 4.24 7.47 -21.25
N LEU A 95 5.14 7.49 -20.25
CA LEU A 95 5.21 6.45 -19.23
C LEU A 95 4.01 6.55 -18.28
N SER A 96 3.57 7.76 -17.94
CA SER A 96 2.41 7.99 -17.08
C SER A 96 1.11 7.50 -17.72
N GLU A 97 0.90 7.78 -19.01
CA GLU A 97 -0.28 7.28 -19.75
C GLU A 97 -0.30 5.76 -19.82
N THR A 98 0.84 5.15 -20.20
CA THR A 98 0.98 3.69 -20.24
C THR A 98 0.67 3.04 -18.89
N VAL A 99 1.15 3.62 -17.78
CA VAL A 99 0.86 3.11 -16.43
C VAL A 99 -0.62 3.21 -16.10
N LEU A 100 -1.26 4.34 -16.41
CA LEU A 100 -2.68 4.56 -16.14
C LEU A 100 -3.57 3.59 -16.92
N ASP A 101 -3.22 3.30 -18.18
CA ASP A 101 -3.97 2.35 -18.99
C ASP A 101 -3.88 0.93 -18.43
N VAL A 102 -2.69 0.49 -18.01
CA VAL A 102 -2.50 -0.81 -17.34
C VAL A 102 -3.29 -0.91 -16.03
N VAL A 103 -3.29 0.16 -15.23
CA VAL A 103 -4.05 0.21 -13.97
C VAL A 103 -5.54 0.12 -14.23
N ARG A 104 -6.06 0.82 -15.24
CA ARG A 104 -7.47 0.79 -15.61
C ARG A 104 -7.91 -0.55 -16.20
N GLU A 105 -7.07 -1.17 -17.02
CA GLU A 105 -7.37 -2.45 -17.66
C GLU A 105 -7.48 -3.58 -16.63
N ILE A 106 -6.53 -3.66 -15.69
CA ILE A 106 -6.50 -4.74 -14.71
C ILE A 106 -7.48 -4.48 -13.56
N ALA A 107 -7.64 -3.22 -13.14
CA ALA A 107 -8.58 -2.79 -12.10
C ALA A 107 -8.56 -3.68 -10.84
N ALA A 108 -7.36 -4.03 -10.36
CA ALA A 108 -7.22 -4.95 -9.24
C ALA A 108 -7.73 -4.36 -7.92
N ASP A 109 -8.44 -5.18 -7.14
CA ASP A 109 -8.94 -4.84 -5.80
C ASP A 109 -8.21 -5.66 -4.73
N PRO A 110 -7.24 -5.07 -4.01
CA PRO A 110 -6.49 -5.77 -2.96
C PRO A 110 -7.34 -6.37 -1.85
N VAL A 111 -8.49 -5.77 -1.51
CA VAL A 111 -9.40 -6.25 -0.45
C VAL A 111 -10.09 -7.53 -0.91
N ALA A 112 -10.58 -7.53 -2.15
CA ALA A 112 -11.23 -8.69 -2.76
C ALA A 112 -10.24 -9.85 -2.95
N GLU A 113 -9.02 -9.57 -3.40
CA GLU A 113 -7.95 -10.56 -3.58
C GLU A 113 -7.58 -11.21 -2.24
N ALA A 114 -7.40 -10.42 -1.18
CA ALA A 114 -7.15 -10.94 0.17
C ALA A 114 -8.28 -11.86 0.66
N SER A 115 -9.53 -11.43 0.46
CA SER A 115 -10.72 -12.19 0.85
C SER A 115 -10.85 -13.50 0.07
N ALA A 116 -10.52 -13.49 -1.23
CA ALA A 116 -10.51 -14.68 -2.07
C ALA A 116 -9.42 -15.67 -1.65
N PHE A 117 -8.22 -15.18 -1.35
CA PHE A 117 -7.11 -16.00 -0.87
C PHE A 117 -7.44 -16.68 0.46
N GLN A 118 -8.04 -15.96 1.42
CA GLN A 118 -8.48 -16.54 2.69
C GLN A 118 -9.56 -17.61 2.51
N ARG A 119 -10.56 -17.37 1.67
CA ARG A 119 -11.64 -18.35 1.39
C ARG A 119 -11.11 -19.65 0.79
N LYS A 120 -10.00 -19.59 0.04
CA LYS A 120 -9.30 -20.76 -0.51
C LYS A 120 -8.40 -21.47 0.52
N GLY A 121 -8.38 -21.03 1.78
CA GLY A 121 -7.51 -21.58 2.82
C GLY A 121 -6.06 -21.09 2.74
N GLY A 122 -5.81 -20.00 2.01
CA GLY A 122 -4.48 -19.42 1.89
C GLY A 122 -3.92 -18.91 3.22
N TRP A 123 -2.61 -19.03 3.40
CA TRP A 123 -1.92 -18.65 4.63
C TRP A 123 -0.55 -18.04 4.34
N LEU A 124 -0.23 -16.88 4.93
CA LEU A 124 1.03 -16.15 4.69
C LEU A 124 2.15 -16.45 5.71
N GLY A 125 1.90 -17.26 6.76
CA GLY A 125 2.85 -17.56 7.86
C GLY A 125 3.57 -18.91 7.81
#